data_AF-A0A645FDM8-F1
#
_entry.id   AF-A0A645FDM8-F1
#
_cell.length_a   1.000
_cell.length_b   1.000
_cell.length_c   1.000
_cell.angle_alpha   90.00
_cell.angle_beta   90.00
_cell.angle_gamma   90.00
#
_symmetry.space_group_name_H-M   'P 1'
#
loop_
_entity.id
_entity.type
_entity.pdbx_description
1 polymer ?
#
loop_
_entity_poly.entity_id
_entity_poly.type
_entity_poly.pdbx_seq_one_letter_code
_entity_poly.pdbx_strand_id
1 'polypeptide(L)' 'MPDVIGMTYQEAKNSLQKEGLSVSVRGEGETVQRQLPPSGETINKGTQVIVYLE' A
#
# COMPACT_ATOMS: atom_id res chain seq x y z
N MET A 1 0.81 -8.36 5.88
CA MET A 1 0.66 -7.11 5.11
C MET A 1 -0.80 -6.67 5.11
N PRO A 2 -1.11 -5.38 5.36
CA PRO A 2 -2.49 -4.90 5.34
C PRO A 2 -3.09 -4.87 3.93
N ASP A 3 -4.41 -5.01 3.86
CA ASP A 3 -5.19 -4.75 2.66
C ASP A 3 -5.55 -3.27 2.60
N VAL A 4 -5.11 -2.61 1.54
CA VAL A 4 -5.32 -1.18 1.29
C VAL A 4 -6.00 -0.94 -0.05
N ILE A 5 -6.43 -2.00 -0.76
CA ILE A 5 -7.19 -1.87 -2.00
C ILE A 5 -8.57 -1.26 -1.67
N GLY A 6 -8.99 -0.27 -2.45
CA GLY A 6 -10.20 0.52 -2.23
C GLY A 6 -10.05 1.64 -1.20
N MET A 7 -8.92 1.74 -0.49
CA MET A 7 -8.62 2.89 0.37
C MET A 7 -8.09 4.06 -0.45
N THR A 8 -8.20 5.27 0.11
CA THR A 8 -7.49 6.42 -0.46
C THR A 8 -5.98 6.27 -0.29
N TYR A 9 -5.19 6.90 -1.16
CA TYR A 9 -3.73 6.88 -1.05
C TYR A 9 -3.24 7.30 0.35
N GLN A 10 -3.89 8.28 0.98
CA GLN A 10 -3.52 8.73 2.32
C GLN A 10 -3.78 7.67 3.40
N GLU A 11 -4.94 7.01 3.36
CA GLU A 11 -5.29 5.93 4.28
C GLU A 11 -4.38 4.72 4.10
N ALA A 12 -4.15 4.33 2.85
CA ALA A 12 -3.23 3.25 2.49
C ALA A 12 -1.82 3.53 3.01
N LYS A 13 -1.32 4.76 2.77
CA LYS A 13 -0.02 5.20 3.24
C LYS A 13 0.10 5.14 4.76
N ASN A 14 -0.88 5.66 5.48
CA ASN A 14 -0.89 5.65 6.94
C ASN A 14 -0.92 4.22 7.50
N SER A 15 -1.73 3.33 6.94
CA SER A 15 -1.80 1.92 7.36
C SER A 15 -0.47 1.20 7.14
N LEU A 16 0.15 1.39 5.98
CA LEU A 16 1.44 0.77 5.66
C LEU A 16 2.58 1.35 6.51
N GLN A 17 2.61 2.66 6.74
CA GLN A 17 3.63 3.29 7.59
C GLN A 17 3.51 2.87 9.06
N LYS A 18 2.29 2.65 9.57
CA LYS A 18 2.08 2.11 10.94
C LYS A 18 2.70 0.72 11.12
N GLU A 19 2.71 -0.08 10.06
CA GLU A 19 3.36 -1.40 10.03
C GLU A 19 4.90 -1.31 9.84
N GLY A 20 5.44 -0.10 9.69
CA GLY A 20 6.87 0.13 9.43
C GLY A 20 7.27 -0.19 7.99
N LEU A 21 6.35 -0.03 7.05
CA LEU A 21 6.55 -0.30 5.62
C LEU A 21 6.74 1.00 4.85
N SER A 22 7.48 0.91 3.74
CA SER A 22 7.64 2.03 2.80
C SER A 22 6.59 1.95 1.71
N VAL A 23 6.06 3.09 1.26
CA VAL A 23 5.01 3.13 0.24
C VAL A 23 5.52 3.82 -1.01
N SER A 24 5.29 3.21 -2.15
CA SER A 24 5.61 3.73 -3.46
C SER A 24 4.36 3.74 -4.31
N VAL A 25 4.09 4.86 -4.97
CA VAL A 25 2.88 5.04 -5.76
C VAL A 25 3.20 4.97 -7.24
N ARG A 26 2.33 4.31 -8.01
CA ARG A 26 2.37 4.32 -9.47
C ARG A 26 0.99 4.65 -10.02
N GLY A 27 0.95 5.52 -11.03
CA GLY A 27 -0.30 6.06 -11.56
C GLY A 27 -0.69 7.38 -10.91
N GLU A 28 -1.76 7.94 -11.41
CA GLU A 28 -2.44 9.12 -10.88
C GLU A 28 -3.80 8.63 -10.37
N GLY A 29 -4.45 9.35 -9.45
CA GLY A 29 -5.69 8.90 -8.84
C GLY A 29 -5.76 9.13 -7.35
N GLU A 30 -6.91 8.82 -6.75
CA GLU A 30 -7.16 9.02 -5.32
C GLU A 30 -7.26 7.68 -4.57
N THR A 31 -7.77 6.65 -5.24
CA THR A 31 -8.03 5.32 -4.67
C THR A 31 -7.04 4.28 -5.16
N VAL A 32 -6.63 3.39 -4.26
CA VAL A 32 -5.76 2.26 -4.56
C VAL A 32 -6.55 1.16 -5.25
N GLN A 33 -6.25 0.91 -6.52
CA GLN A 33 -6.84 -0.22 -7.26
C GLN A 33 -6.05 -1.51 -7.11
N ARG A 34 -4.75 -1.39 -6.81
CA ARG A 34 -3.88 -2.56 -6.66
C ARG A 34 -2.75 -2.26 -5.69
N GLN A 35 -2.32 -3.30 -4.98
CA GLN A 35 -1.10 -3.27 -4.18
C GLN A 35 -0.20 -4.44 -4.53
N LEU A 36 1.11 -4.24 -4.33
CA LEU A 36 2.14 -5.25 -4.47
C LEU A 36 3.16 -5.09 -3.33
N PRO A 37 3.44 -6.15 -2.54
CA PRO A 37 2.86 -7.50 -2.66
C PRO A 37 1.35 -7.55 -2.26
N PRO A 38 0.63 -8.67 -2.47
CA PRO A 38 -0.78 -8.82 -2.11
C PRO A 38 -1.04 -8.93 -0.59
N SER A 39 -2.19 -8.44 -0.16
CA SER A 39 -2.59 -8.45 1.26
C SER A 39 -2.54 -9.86 1.88
N GLY A 40 -2.28 -9.92 3.19
CA GLY A 40 -2.12 -11.18 3.91
C GLY A 40 -0.75 -11.85 3.78
N GLU A 41 0.14 -11.37 2.90
CA GLU A 41 1.50 -11.91 2.79
C GLU A 41 2.38 -11.54 4.00
N THR A 42 3.29 -12.44 4.37
CA THR A 42 4.28 -12.22 5.42
C THR A 42 5.44 -11.46 4.82
N ILE A 43 5.60 -10.21 5.25
CA ILE A 43 6.66 -9.31 4.78
C ILE A 43 7.50 -8.84 5.96
N ASN A 44 8.77 -8.56 5.68
CA ASN A 44 9.67 -8.02 6.68
C ASN A 44 9.36 -6.53 6.92
N LYS A 45 9.70 -6.05 8.12
CA LYS A 45 9.67 -4.61 8.39
C LYS A 45 10.63 -3.89 7.43
N GLY A 46 10.21 -2.75 6.91
CA GLY A 46 10.97 -2.00 5.90
C GLY A 46 10.75 -2.45 4.46
N THR A 47 9.91 -3.46 4.18
CA THR A 47 9.53 -3.81 2.81
C THR A 47 8.84 -2.62 2.12
N GLN A 48 9.18 -2.41 0.85
CA GLN A 48 8.54 -1.43 -0.01
C GLN A 48 7.27 -2.04 -0.63
N VAL A 49 6.14 -1.38 -0.40
CA VAL A 49 4.84 -1.71 -0.97
C VAL A 49 4.56 -0.73 -2.10
N ILE A 50 4.25 -1.26 -3.29
CA ILE A 50 3.89 -0.49 -4.47
C ILE A 50 2.37 -0.49 -4.55
N VAL A 51 1.76 0.68 -4.45
CA VAL A 51 0.33 0.89 -4.69
C VAL A 51 0.12 1.48 -6.08
N TYR A 52 -0.91 1.01 -6.77
CA TYR A 52 -1.32 1.49 -8.08
C TYR A 52 -2.62 2.25 -7.93
N LEU A 53 -2.60 3.50 -8.39
CA LEU A 53 -3.75 4.38 -8.48
C LEU A 53 -4.28 4.38 -9.92
N GLU A 54 -5.55 4.75 -10.09
CA GLU A 54 -6.24 4.90 -11.39
C GLU A 54 -6.56 6.35 -11.73
#